data_AF-A0A0M3QEB4-F1
#
_entry.id   AF-A0A0M3QEB4-F1
#
_cell.length_a   1.000
_cell.length_b   1.000
_cell.length_c   1.000
_cell.angle_alpha   90.00
_cell.angle_beta   90.00
_cell.angle_gamma   90.00
#
_symmetry.space_group_name_H-M   'P 1'
#
loop_
_entity.id
_entity.type
_entity.pdbx_description
1 polymer ?
#
loop_
_entity_poly.entity_id
_entity_poly.type
_entity_poly.pdbx_seq_one_letter_code
_entity_poly.pdbx_strand_id
1 'polypeptide(L)'
;MLMHIDEMHVRLGALVGALDGQDPGAIIAASEALATAVILFRSAPIPAGSEGEARVLIADVLKQLEAAAIRVNLLKDWTRQRIDRNHALRGSAPRGMALRY
;
A
#
# COMPACT_ATOMS: atom_id res chain seq x y z
N MET A 1 -7.70 21.59 5.95
CA MET A 1 -8.22 20.21 5.97
C MET A 1 -8.45 19.68 4.55
N LEU A 2 -9.34 20.28 3.73
CA LEU A 2 -9.61 19.86 2.34
C LEU A 2 -8.34 19.68 1.48
N MET A 3 -7.39 20.61 1.54
CA MET A 3 -6.13 20.51 0.78
C MET A 3 -5.25 19.31 1.18
N HIS A 4 -5.27 18.90 2.46
CA HIS A 4 -4.51 17.73 2.91
C HIS A 4 -5.21 16.41 2.53
N ILE A 5 -6.52 16.47 2.27
CA ILE A 5 -7.34 15.33 1.84
C ILE A 5 -7.13 15.07 0.35
N ASP A 6 -7.16 16.10 -0.49
CA ASP A 6 -6.82 15.97 -1.90
C ASP A 6 -5.41 15.42 -2.07
N GLU A 7 -4.47 15.88 -1.23
CA GLU A 7 -3.12 15.32 -1.21
C GLU A 7 -3.11 13.83 -0.83
N MET A 8 -3.87 13.41 0.19
CA MET A 8 -3.99 11.99 0.55
C MET A 8 -4.53 11.13 -0.60
N HIS A 9 -5.58 11.58 -1.30
CA HIS A 9 -6.14 10.87 -2.46
C HIS A 9 -5.15 10.77 -3.62
N VAL A 10 -4.41 11.86 -3.92
CA VAL A 10 -3.37 11.85 -4.95
C VAL A 10 -2.26 10.86 -4.61
N ARG A 11 -1.80 10.82 -3.35
CA ARG A 11 -0.75 9.88 -2.92
C ARG A 11 -1.21 8.42 -2.98
N LEU A 12 -2.46 8.14 -2.61
CA LEU A 12 -3.04 6.80 -2.71
C LEU A 12 -3.16 6.36 -4.18
N GLY A 13 -3.62 7.26 -5.06
CA GLY A 13 -3.66 6.99 -6.51
C GLY A 13 -2.28 6.70 -7.10
N ALA A 14 -1.26 7.44 -6.68
CA ALA A 14 0.13 7.20 -7.10
C ALA A 14 0.66 5.83 -6.63
N LEU A 15 0.33 5.42 -5.40
CA LEU A 15 0.69 4.10 -4.89
C LEU A 15 0.00 2.98 -5.67
N VAL A 16 -1.29 3.13 -5.97
CA VAL A 16 -2.02 2.16 -6.81
C VAL A 16 -1.39 2.05 -8.19
N GLY A 17 -1.10 3.18 -8.85
CA GLY A 17 -0.43 3.18 -10.15
C GLY A 17 0.96 2.51 -10.11
N ALA A 18 1.72 2.72 -9.05
CA ALA A 18 3.02 2.05 -8.86
C ALA A 18 2.89 0.53 -8.65
N LEU A 19 1.88 0.10 -7.89
CA LEU A 19 1.56 -1.32 -7.69
C LEU A 19 1.13 -1.99 -9.00
N ASP A 20 0.30 -1.32 -9.80
CA ASP A 20 -0.16 -1.80 -11.10
C ASP A 20 0.98 -1.86 -12.12
N GLY A 21 1.91 -0.89 -12.06
CA GLY A 21 3.13 -0.86 -12.88
C GLY A 21 4.23 -1.83 -12.42
N GLN A 22 4.06 -2.46 -11.25
CA GLN A 22 4.99 -3.44 -10.68
C GLN A 22 6.43 -2.92 -10.53
N ASP A 23 6.62 -1.61 -10.44
CA ASP A 23 7.92 -0.96 -10.27
C ASP A 23 8.25 -0.86 -8.78
N PRO A 24 9.25 -1.62 -8.27
CA PRO A 24 9.59 -1.60 -6.85
C PRO A 24 10.05 -0.23 -6.37
N GLY A 25 10.75 0.54 -7.21
CA GLY A 25 11.24 1.87 -6.86
C GLY A 25 10.08 2.86 -6.73
N ALA A 26 9.14 2.82 -7.69
CA ALA A 26 7.94 3.64 -7.63
C ALA A 26 7.04 3.27 -6.44
N ILE A 27 6.94 1.99 -6.09
CA ILE A 27 6.15 1.53 -4.92
C ILE A 27 6.73 2.08 -3.62
N ILE A 28 8.06 2.03 -3.45
CA ILE A 28 8.74 2.58 -2.26
C ILE A 28 8.50 4.08 -2.16
N ALA A 29 8.78 4.83 -3.23
CA ALA A 29 8.63 6.28 -3.26
C ALA A 29 7.18 6.73 -2.99
N ALA A 30 6.20 6.04 -3.60
CA ALA A 30 4.79 6.33 -3.37
C ALA A 30 4.35 6.00 -1.94
N SER A 31 4.87 4.92 -1.36
CA SER A 31 4.58 4.53 0.03
C SER A 31 5.15 5.53 1.05
N GLU A 32 6.38 6.00 0.85
CA GLU A 32 7.00 7.02 1.70
C GLU A 32 6.24 8.35 1.62
N ALA A 33 5.92 8.80 0.41
CA ALA A 33 5.15 10.02 0.19
C ALA A 33 3.75 9.96 0.82
N LEU A 34 3.10 8.78 0.76
CA LEU A 34 1.84 8.54 1.42
C LEU A 34 1.98 8.61 2.95
N ALA A 35 3.01 7.97 3.52
CA ALA A 35 3.25 7.99 4.96
C ALA A 35 3.45 9.42 5.50
N THR A 36 4.19 10.26 4.78
CA THR A 36 4.35 11.68 5.13
C THR A 36 3.00 12.41 5.13
N ALA A 37 2.18 12.22 4.10
CA ALA A 37 0.86 12.84 4.01
C ALA A 37 -0.08 12.39 5.14
N VAL A 38 -0.05 11.11 5.53
CA VAL A 38 -0.81 10.60 6.69
C VAL A 38 -0.38 11.27 8.00
N ILE A 39 0.93 11.44 8.23
CA ILE A 39 1.46 12.06 9.44
C ILE A 39 1.01 13.53 9.55
N LEU A 40 1.07 14.25 8.43
CA LEU A 40 0.59 15.64 8.36
C LEU A 40 -0.92 15.73 8.59
N PHE A 41 -1.69 14.83 7.99
CA PHE A 41 -3.15 14.77 8.17
C PHE A 41 -3.56 14.43 9.61
N ARG A 42 -2.90 13.46 10.25
CA ARG A 42 -3.12 13.11 11.67
C ARG A 42 -2.99 14.31 12.59
N SER A 43 -2.10 15.24 12.24
CA SER A 43 -1.77 16.40 13.06
C SER A 43 -2.66 17.61 12.76
N ALA A 44 -3.53 17.51 11.75
CA ALA A 44 -4.41 18.60 11.33
C ALA A 44 -5.65 18.69 12.25
N PRO A 45 -6.01 19.89 12.74
CA PRO A 45 -7.23 20.07 13.52
C PRO A 45 -8.47 19.85 12.65
N ILE A 46 -9.47 19.14 13.20
CA ILE A 46 -10.79 18.97 12.60
C ILE A 46 -11.64 20.20 12.95
N PRO A 47 -12.10 20.99 11.97
CA PRO A 47 -13.01 22.11 12.22
C PRO A 47 -14.34 21.64 12.82
N ALA A 48 -14.87 22.38 13.79
CA ALA A 48 -16.18 22.09 14.37
C ALA A 48 -17.28 22.13 13.29
N GLY A 49 -18.16 21.12 13.26
CA GLY A 49 -19.23 20.99 12.26
C GLY A 49 -18.83 20.25 10.98
N SER A 50 -17.57 19.80 10.87
CA SER A 50 -17.09 18.98 9.74
C SER A 50 -16.89 17.50 10.12
N GLU A 51 -17.41 17.06 11.26
CA GLU A 51 -17.21 15.69 11.76
C GLU A 51 -17.79 14.63 10.82
N GLY A 52 -18.94 14.92 10.18
CA GLY A 52 -19.57 14.01 9.22
C GLY A 52 -18.73 13.80 7.96
N GLU A 53 -18.18 14.89 7.43
CA GLU A 53 -17.31 14.88 6.25
C GLU A 53 -15.99 14.15 6.56
N ALA A 54 -15.38 14.46 7.70
CA ALA A 54 -14.20 13.74 8.20
C ALA A 54 -14.44 12.23 8.34
N ARG A 55 -15.64 11.80 8.78
CA ARG A 55 -16.00 10.39 8.91
C ARG A 55 -16.06 9.66 7.57
N VAL A 56 -16.71 10.27 6.57
CA VAL A 56 -16.80 9.71 5.21
C VAL A 56 -15.40 9.57 4.60
N LEU A 57 -14.56 10.58 4.82
CA LEU A 57 -13.19 10.61 4.30
C LEU A 57 -12.28 9.59 4.97
N ILE A 58 -12.36 9.41 6.29
CA ILE A 58 -11.65 8.35 7.00
C ILE A 58 -12.06 6.97 6.46
N ALA A 59 -13.36 6.75 6.22
CA ALA A 59 -13.84 5.50 5.67
C ALA A 59 -13.30 5.23 4.27
N ASP A 60 -13.14 6.27 3.44
CA ASP A 60 -12.61 6.13 2.09
C ASP A 60 -11.10 5.82 2.08
N VAL A 61 -10.32 6.53 2.93
CA VAL A 61 -8.89 6.24 3.12
C VAL A 61 -8.67 4.82 3.64
N LEU A 62 -9.50 4.34 4.58
CA LEU A 62 -9.42 2.96 5.08
C LEU A 62 -9.65 1.93 3.98
N LYS A 63 -10.63 2.14 3.08
CA LYS A 63 -10.87 1.26 1.93
C LYS A 63 -9.65 1.21 0.99
N GLN A 64 -9.05 2.36 0.72
CA GLN A 64 -7.88 2.43 -0.16
C GLN A 64 -6.65 1.76 0.46
N LEU A 65 -6.45 1.91 1.78
CA LEU A 65 -5.39 1.20 2.52
C LEU A 65 -5.59 -0.32 2.51
N GLU A 66 -6.82 -0.79 2.70
CA GLU A 66 -7.15 -2.22 2.60
C GLU A 66 -6.85 -2.77 1.19
N ALA A 67 -7.23 -2.02 0.15
CA ALA A 67 -6.94 -2.39 -1.23
C ALA A 67 -5.42 -2.38 -1.55
N ALA A 68 -4.65 -1.47 -0.96
CA ALA A 68 -3.19 -1.46 -1.07
C ALA A 68 -2.56 -2.66 -0.36
N ALA A 69 -3.02 -3.01 0.84
CA ALA A 69 -2.54 -4.16 1.59
C ALA A 69 -2.77 -5.49 0.85
N ILE A 70 -3.94 -5.67 0.22
CA ILE A 70 -4.23 -6.83 -0.63
C ILE A 70 -3.25 -6.91 -1.80
N ARG A 71 -3.00 -5.80 -2.50
CA ARG A 71 -2.06 -5.76 -3.64
C ARG A 71 -0.63 -6.09 -3.23
N VAL A 72 -0.16 -5.56 -2.10
CA VAL A 72 1.17 -5.89 -1.56
C VAL A 72 1.31 -7.39 -1.27
N ASN A 73 0.28 -7.99 -0.66
CA ASN A 73 0.28 -9.44 -0.40
C ASN A 73 0.33 -10.24 -1.71
N LEU A 74 -0.44 -9.86 -2.73
CA LEU A 74 -0.40 -10.50 -4.05
C LEU A 74 0.99 -10.42 -4.70
N LEU A 75 1.62 -9.24 -4.68
CA LEU A 75 2.98 -9.05 -5.22
C LEU A 75 4.02 -9.89 -4.46
N LYS A 76 3.88 -9.99 -3.13
CA LYS A 76 4.73 -10.83 -2.30
C LYS A 76 4.59 -12.31 -2.68
N ASP A 77 3.37 -12.80 -2.80
CA ASP A 77 3.08 -14.18 -3.15
C ASP A 77 3.57 -14.52 -4.56
N TRP A 78 3.39 -13.60 -5.50
CA TRP A 78 3.87 -13.80 -6.86
C TRP A 78 5.40 -13.78 -6.96
N THR A 79 6.06 -12.90 -6.20
CA THR A 79 7.53 -12.90 -6.08
C THR A 79 8.03 -14.23 -5.50
N ARG A 80 7.35 -14.76 -4.48
CA ARG A 80 7.66 -16.06 -3.89
C ARG A 80 7.48 -17.19 -4.91
N GLN A 81 6.36 -17.23 -5.62
CA GLN A 81 6.12 -18.22 -6.69
C GLN A 81 7.20 -18.16 -7.77
N ARG A 82 7.63 -16.96 -8.16
CA ARG A 82 8.69 -16.78 -9.17
C ARG A 82 10.03 -17.33 -8.68
N ILE A 83 10.38 -17.08 -7.42
CA ILE A 83 11.59 -17.63 -6.79
C ILE A 83 11.50 -19.16 -6.73
N ASP A 84 10.40 -19.72 -6.24
CA ASP A 84 10.18 -21.16 -6.13
C ASP A 84 10.25 -21.85 -7.51
N ARG A 85 9.66 -21.23 -8.53
CA ARG A 85 9.73 -21.72 -9.91
C ARG A 85 11.16 -21.69 -10.47
N ASN A 86 11.92 -20.63 -10.18
CA ASN A 86 13.33 -20.57 -10.55
C ASN A 86 14.17 -21.64 -9.84
N HIS A 87 13.89 -21.93 -8.57
CA HIS A 87 14.54 -23.03 -7.85
C HIS A 87 14.21 -24.39 -8.46
N ALA A 88 12.94 -24.63 -8.82
CA ALA A 88 12.53 -25.86 -9.50
C ALA A 88 13.25 -26.05 -10.85
N LEU A 89 13.32 -25.00 -11.67
CA LEU A 89 14.02 -25.02 -12.96
C LEU A 89 15.53 -25.24 -12.82
N ARG A 90 16.14 -24.70 -11.76
CA ARG A 90 17.58 -24.88 -11.47
C ARG A 90 17.90 -26.21 -10.76
N GLY A 91 16.90 -27.07 -10.53
CA GLY A 91 17.08 -28.32 -9.78
C GLY A 91 17.44 -28.12 -8.30
N SER A 92 17.36 -26.87 -7.80
CA SER A 92 17.61 -26.49 -6.41
C SER A 92 16.32 -26.26 -5.63
N ALA A 93 15.23 -26.95 -6.03
CA ALA A 93 13.99 -26.94 -5.29
C ALA A 93 14.27 -27.30 -3.83
N PRO A 94 13.82 -26.50 -2.85
CA PRO A 94 14.00 -26.84 -1.45
C PRO A 94 13.33 -28.19 -1.21
N ARG A 95 14.14 -29.22 -0.95
CA ARG A 95 13.66 -30.52 -0.50
C ARG A 95 13.18 -30.37 0.94
N GLY A 96 11.95 -29.91 1.12
CA GLY A 96 11.25 -30.00 2.39
C GLY A 96 10.79 -28.69 3.01
N MET A 97 9.70 -28.84 3.77
CA MET A 97 8.94 -27.88 4.55
C MET A 97 9.83 -26.91 5.34
N ALA A 98 10.10 -25.72 4.79
CA ALA A 98 10.76 -24.66 5.54
C ALA A 98 9.72 -23.94 6.42
N LEU A 99 9.94 -24.04 7.73
CA LEU A 99 9.11 -23.60 8.84
C LEU A 99 8.51 -22.19 8.67
N ARG A 100 7.23 -22.08 9.07
CA ARG A 100 6.52 -20.82 9.30
C ARG A 100 7.03 -20.16 10.59
N TYR A 101 7.37 -18.88 10.51
CA TYR A 101 7.33 -17.92 11.61
C TYR A 101 6.51 -16.72 11.15
#